data_AF-A0A0F5VGL8-F1
#
_entry.id   AF-A0A0F5VGL8-F1
#
_cell.length_a   1.000
_cell.length_b   1.000
_cell.length_c   1.000
_cell.angle_alpha   90.00
_cell.angle_beta   90.00
_cell.angle_gamma   90.00
#
_symmetry.space_group_name_H-M   'P 1'
#
loop_
_entity.id
_entity.type
_entity.pdbx_description
1 polymer ?
#
loop_
_entity_poly.entity_id
_entity_poly.type
_entity_poly.pdbx_seq_one_letter_code
_entity_poly.pdbx_strand_id
1 'polypeptide(L)'
;MWKKIYLLTAALVLSACSEQQSNDAFLALGDQAFSQSAWSEADESTRGTMVYSFLKEYSVTGMKSETLIDLLGEPTGYHEYDHDLAYFIGGNVQSQYGEGYLLVFFIKDGIVDEYRTFPAID
;
A
#
# COMPACT_ATOMS: atom_id res chain seq x y z
N MET A 1 -31.70 -2.82 -58.35
CA MET A 1 -31.08 -3.77 -57.39
C MET A 1 -30.17 -2.96 -56.47
N TRP A 2 -30.58 -2.69 -55.22
CA TRP A 2 -29.72 -1.97 -54.26
C TRP A 2 -29.39 -2.87 -53.07
N LYS A 3 -28.09 -2.98 -52.77
CA LYS A 3 -27.51 -3.86 -51.75
C LYS A 3 -27.85 -3.39 -50.34
N LYS A 4 -28.20 -4.35 -49.49
CA LYS A 4 -28.32 -4.21 -48.04
C LYS A 4 -26.95 -3.91 -47.44
N ILE A 5 -26.85 -2.92 -46.56
CA ILE A 5 -25.70 -2.71 -45.68
C ILE A 5 -26.23 -2.91 -44.26
N TYR A 6 -25.88 -4.05 -43.66
CA TYR A 6 -26.07 -4.29 -42.23
C TYR A 6 -24.85 -3.70 -41.52
N LEU A 7 -25.03 -2.58 -40.83
CA LEU A 7 -24.04 -2.03 -39.91
C LEU A 7 -24.10 -2.85 -38.62
N LEU A 8 -23.15 -3.76 -38.47
CA LEU A 8 -22.85 -4.41 -37.19
C LEU A 8 -22.11 -3.38 -36.32
N THR A 9 -22.80 -2.77 -35.37
CA THR A 9 -22.17 -1.88 -34.39
C THR A 9 -21.50 -2.73 -33.31
N ALA A 10 -20.17 -2.79 -33.34
CA ALA A 10 -19.37 -3.40 -32.31
C ALA A 10 -19.45 -2.55 -31.03
N ALA A 11 -20.04 -3.10 -29.97
CA ALA A 11 -19.99 -2.51 -28.63
C ALA A 11 -18.57 -2.67 -28.08
N LEU A 12 -17.79 -1.58 -28.08
CA LEU A 12 -16.56 -1.49 -27.31
C LEU A 12 -16.94 -1.43 -25.82
N VAL A 13 -16.81 -2.56 -25.14
CA VAL A 13 -16.86 -2.61 -23.68
C VAL A 13 -15.49 -2.11 -23.20
N LEU A 14 -15.42 -0.84 -22.82
CA LEU A 14 -14.25 -0.27 -22.14
C LEU A 14 -14.21 -0.87 -20.73
N SER A 15 -13.56 -2.02 -20.58
CA SER A 15 -13.14 -2.52 -19.28
C SER A 15 -12.02 -1.62 -18.79
N ALA A 16 -12.36 -0.54 -18.07
CA ALA A 16 -11.43 0.08 -17.14
C ALA A 16 -11.22 -0.91 -15.99
N CYS A 17 -10.41 -1.94 -16.22
CA CYS A 17 -9.88 -2.77 -15.15
C CYS A 17 -9.02 -1.85 -14.31
N SER A 18 -9.48 -1.50 -13.11
CA SER A 18 -8.63 -0.92 -12.08
C SER A 18 -7.43 -1.84 -11.91
N GLU A 19 -6.24 -1.40 -12.30
CA GLU A 19 -5.02 -2.16 -12.08
C GLU A 19 -4.85 -2.30 -10.57
N GLN A 20 -4.88 -3.53 -10.08
CA GLN A 20 -4.76 -3.81 -8.66
C GLN A 20 -3.33 -3.44 -8.26
N GLN A 21 -3.18 -2.59 -7.24
CA GLN A 21 -1.88 -2.19 -6.71
C GLN A 21 -1.04 -3.45 -6.40
N SER A 22 0.08 -3.62 -7.10
CA SER A 22 0.99 -4.74 -6.86
C SER A 22 1.86 -4.46 -5.63
N ASN A 23 2.02 -5.50 -4.81
CA ASN A 23 2.89 -5.48 -3.63
C ASN A 23 4.29 -6.01 -3.90
N ASP A 24 4.58 -6.41 -5.14
CA ASP A 24 5.83 -7.11 -5.48
C ASP A 24 7.08 -6.26 -5.20
N ALA A 25 6.99 -4.93 -5.28
CA ALA A 25 8.09 -4.04 -4.93
C ALA A 25 8.53 -4.20 -3.45
N PHE A 26 7.59 -4.48 -2.53
CA PHE A 26 7.92 -4.69 -1.12
C PHE A 26 8.71 -5.98 -0.87
N LEU A 27 8.67 -6.95 -1.80
CA LEU A 27 9.48 -8.17 -1.70
C LEU A 27 10.98 -7.86 -1.69
N ALA A 28 11.41 -6.73 -2.27
CA ALA A 28 12.79 -6.27 -2.21
C ALA A 28 13.28 -5.96 -0.79
N LEU A 29 12.36 -5.68 0.15
CA LEU A 29 12.65 -5.49 1.57
C LEU A 29 12.69 -6.81 2.35
N GLY A 30 12.08 -7.88 1.83
CA GLY A 30 12.02 -9.20 2.44
C GLY A 30 10.61 -9.79 2.45
N ASP A 31 10.51 -11.04 2.91
CA ASP A 31 9.28 -11.84 3.00
C ASP A 31 9.09 -12.47 4.39
N GLN A 32 9.66 -11.86 5.43
CA GLN A 32 9.47 -12.33 6.80
C GLN A 32 7.98 -12.36 7.14
N ALA A 33 7.53 -13.40 7.84
CA ALA A 33 6.14 -13.52 8.25
C ALA A 33 5.76 -12.35 9.16
N PHE A 34 4.59 -11.75 8.91
CA PHE A 34 4.06 -10.70 9.75
C PHE A 34 3.51 -11.29 11.06
N SER A 35 3.76 -10.59 12.16
CA SER A 35 2.98 -10.73 13.39
C SER A 35 2.99 -9.40 14.13
N GLN A 36 1.92 -9.09 14.85
CA GLN A 36 1.82 -7.85 15.61
C GLN A 36 2.96 -7.71 16.63
N SER A 37 3.31 -8.80 17.31
CA SER A 37 4.41 -8.80 18.29
C SER A 37 5.75 -8.50 17.63
N ALA A 38 6.09 -9.19 16.54
CA ALA A 38 7.34 -8.96 15.83
C ALA A 38 7.41 -7.54 15.26
N TRP A 39 6.30 -7.03 14.74
CA TRP A 39 6.20 -5.65 14.24
C TRP A 39 6.42 -4.62 15.35
N SER A 40 5.81 -4.82 16.52
CA SER A 40 5.90 -3.88 17.64
C SER A 40 7.30 -3.77 18.24
N GLU A 41 8.08 -4.85 18.19
CA GLU A 41 9.45 -4.90 18.72
C GLU A 41 10.52 -4.55 17.67
N ALA A 42 10.11 -4.45 16.39
CA ALA A 42 11.01 -4.24 15.27
C ALA A 42 11.49 -2.78 15.15
N ASP A 43 12.73 -2.62 14.72
CA ASP A 43 13.22 -1.39 14.10
C ASP A 43 12.67 -1.23 12.68
N GLU A 44 12.94 -0.10 12.04
CA GLU A 44 12.49 0.19 10.67
C GLU A 44 13.01 -0.84 9.66
N SER A 45 14.24 -1.32 9.80
CA SER A 45 14.81 -2.35 8.93
C SER A 45 13.98 -3.64 9.00
N THR A 46 13.74 -4.14 10.21
CA THR A 46 12.98 -5.36 10.47
C THR A 46 11.50 -5.19 10.12
N ARG A 47 10.89 -4.02 10.36
CA ARG A 47 9.53 -3.74 9.88
C ARG A 47 9.43 -3.88 8.37
N GLY A 48 10.43 -3.38 7.63
CA GLY A 48 10.50 -3.48 6.17
C GLY A 48 10.39 -4.92 5.65
N THR A 49 11.05 -5.88 6.30
CA THR A 49 11.04 -7.28 5.88
C THR A 49 9.68 -7.96 6.01
N MET A 50 8.76 -7.39 6.79
CA MET A 50 7.43 -7.94 7.04
C MET A 50 6.33 -7.33 6.17
N VAL A 51 6.56 -6.17 5.54
CA VAL A 51 5.52 -5.41 4.82
C VAL A 51 4.90 -6.22 3.68
N TYR A 52 5.73 -6.93 2.90
CA TYR A 52 5.22 -7.75 1.81
C TYR A 52 4.26 -8.85 2.30
N SER A 53 4.65 -9.57 3.35
CA SER A 53 3.82 -10.62 3.97
C SER A 53 2.53 -10.03 4.55
N PHE A 54 2.63 -8.89 5.25
CA PHE A 54 1.48 -8.18 5.80
C PHE A 54 0.46 -7.80 4.70
N LEU A 55 0.93 -7.18 3.61
CA LEU A 55 0.05 -6.75 2.52
C LEU A 55 -0.50 -7.92 1.68
N LYS A 56 0.09 -9.11 1.78
CA LYS A 56 -0.49 -10.35 1.21
C LYS A 56 -1.57 -10.96 2.09
N GLU A 57 -1.42 -10.84 3.41
CA GLU A 57 -2.37 -11.40 4.38
C GLU A 57 -3.58 -10.48 4.57
N TYR A 58 -3.38 -9.16 4.55
CA TYR A 58 -4.40 -8.16 4.84
C TYR A 58 -4.66 -7.26 3.62
N SER A 59 -5.93 -7.22 3.17
CA SER A 59 -6.38 -6.20 2.22
C SER A 59 -6.57 -4.88 2.95
N VAL A 60 -5.53 -4.04 2.96
CA VAL A 60 -5.52 -2.77 3.68
C VAL A 60 -6.40 -1.70 3.05
N THR A 61 -6.51 -1.64 1.72
CA THR A 61 -7.45 -0.71 1.05
C THR A 61 -8.89 -1.07 1.42
N GLY A 62 -9.64 -0.08 1.90
CA GLY A 62 -10.99 -0.25 2.46
C GLY A 62 -11.01 -0.65 3.95
N MET A 63 -9.85 -0.84 4.59
CA MET A 63 -9.75 -1.09 6.04
C MET A 63 -9.98 0.20 6.82
N LYS A 64 -10.60 0.10 8.00
CA LYS A 64 -10.67 1.22 8.95
C LYS A 64 -9.29 1.54 9.49
N SER A 65 -8.97 2.83 9.64
CA SER A 65 -7.71 3.28 10.23
C SER A 65 -7.50 2.70 11.64
N GLU A 66 -8.55 2.63 12.46
CA GLU A 66 -8.52 2.01 13.79
C GLU A 66 -8.08 0.55 13.74
N THR A 67 -8.60 -0.24 12.79
CA THR A 67 -8.19 -1.64 12.61
C THR A 67 -6.74 -1.75 12.15
N LEU A 68 -6.27 -0.81 11.32
CA LEU A 68 -4.88 -0.79 10.91
C LEU A 68 -3.95 -0.46 12.09
N ILE A 69 -4.36 0.44 12.98
CA ILE A 69 -3.65 0.76 14.23
C ILE A 69 -3.67 -0.46 15.17
N ASP A 70 -4.79 -1.19 15.28
CA ASP A 70 -4.84 -2.42 16.08
C ASP A 70 -3.86 -3.50 15.57
N LEU A 71 -3.53 -3.48 14.27
CA LEU A 71 -2.57 -4.41 13.65
C LEU A 71 -1.12 -3.95 13.79
N LEU A 72 -0.85 -2.66 13.55
CA LEU A 72 0.51 -2.12 13.40
C LEU A 72 0.98 -1.28 14.60
N GLY A 73 0.10 -1.03 15.58
CA GLY A 73 0.35 -0.08 16.65
C GLY A 73 0.32 1.37 16.17
N GLU A 74 0.82 2.27 17.02
CA GLU A 74 0.86 3.69 16.71
C GLU A 74 1.85 4.01 15.56
N PRO A 75 1.53 5.01 14.71
CA PRO A 75 2.44 5.50 13.68
C PRO A 75 3.82 5.87 14.22
N THR A 76 4.87 5.55 13.46
CA THR A 76 6.26 5.88 13.81
C THR A 76 6.81 7.09 13.04
N GLY A 77 6.03 7.64 12.11
CA GLY A 77 6.37 8.83 11.34
C GLY A 77 5.15 9.70 11.05
N TYR A 78 5.35 10.72 10.22
CA TYR A 78 4.33 11.70 9.87
C TYR A 78 4.45 12.11 8.40
N HIS A 79 3.32 12.24 7.70
CA HIS A 79 3.27 12.66 6.30
C HIS A 79 2.24 13.78 6.11
N GLU A 80 2.69 15.02 5.87
CA GLU A 80 1.94 16.25 5.55
C GLU A 80 0.77 16.63 6.48
N TYR A 81 -0.21 15.74 6.65
CA TYR A 81 -1.37 15.87 7.50
C TYR A 81 -1.40 14.75 8.55
N ASP A 82 -1.98 15.08 9.69
CA ASP A 82 -2.08 14.28 10.91
C ASP A 82 -3.11 13.14 10.87
N HIS A 83 -3.84 12.97 9.75
CA HIS A 83 -4.81 11.88 9.62
C HIS A 83 -4.24 10.64 8.92
N ASP A 84 -3.14 10.76 8.18
CA ASP A 84 -2.51 9.63 7.49
C ASP A 84 -1.62 8.84 8.45
N LEU A 85 -1.68 7.51 8.35
CA LEU A 85 -0.88 6.64 9.21
C LEU A 85 0.45 6.36 8.53
N ALA A 86 1.56 6.75 9.17
CA ALA A 86 2.88 6.67 8.58
C ALA A 86 3.87 5.88 9.45
N TYR A 87 4.61 4.95 8.83
CA TYR A 87 5.55 4.06 9.50
C TYR A 87 6.90 4.06 8.78
N PHE A 88 7.99 4.20 9.54
CA PHE A 88 9.33 4.02 8.98
C PHE A 88 9.64 2.54 8.74
N ILE A 89 10.11 2.23 7.53
CA ILE A 89 10.48 0.88 7.08
C ILE A 89 11.79 0.90 6.26
N GLY A 90 12.52 -0.21 6.22
CA GLY A 90 13.66 -0.41 5.31
C GLY A 90 14.81 0.57 5.52
N GLY A 91 15.36 0.62 6.74
CA GLY A 91 16.36 1.58 7.25
C GLY A 91 17.65 1.80 6.45
N ASN A 92 17.84 1.19 5.28
CA ASN A 92 19.05 1.36 4.45
C ASN A 92 18.92 2.49 3.41
N VAL A 93 17.88 3.32 3.47
CA VAL A 93 17.58 4.37 2.49
C VAL A 93 17.43 5.72 3.16
N GLN A 94 18.05 6.76 2.62
CA GLN A 94 17.81 8.12 3.09
C GLN A 94 16.58 8.71 2.40
N SER A 95 15.50 8.95 3.14
CA SER A 95 14.31 9.67 2.65
C SER A 95 14.30 11.13 3.09
N GLN A 96 13.34 11.89 2.56
CA GLN A 96 13.05 13.25 3.00
C GLN A 96 12.53 13.32 4.46
N TYR A 97 12.13 12.18 5.02
CA TYR A 97 11.57 12.05 6.37
C TYR A 97 12.58 11.53 7.39
N GLY A 98 13.69 10.95 6.95
CA GLY A 98 14.71 10.37 7.82
C GLY A 98 15.38 9.15 7.20
N GLU A 99 15.99 8.33 8.05
CA GLU A 99 16.51 7.02 7.68
C GLU A 99 15.34 6.03 7.50
N GLY A 100 15.37 5.26 6.41
CA GLY A 100 14.28 4.43 5.93
C GLY A 100 13.32 5.12 4.98
N TYR A 101 12.49 4.30 4.33
CA TYR A 101 11.29 4.72 3.63
C TYR A 101 10.20 5.09 4.64
N LEU A 102 9.33 6.03 4.27
CA LEU A 102 8.09 6.27 4.97
C LEU A 102 6.94 5.55 4.25
N LEU A 103 6.41 4.48 4.84
CA LEU A 103 5.19 3.82 4.37
C LEU A 103 3.99 4.60 4.90
N VAL A 104 3.20 5.17 4.01
CA VAL A 104 2.04 6.00 4.34
C VAL A 104 0.77 5.32 3.85
N PHE A 105 -0.20 5.18 4.74
CA PHE A 105 -1.58 4.79 4.44
C PHE A 105 -2.44 6.06 4.42
N PHE A 106 -2.96 6.41 3.26
CA PHE A 106 -3.78 7.60 3.06
C PHE A 106 -5.20 7.33 3.54
N ILE A 107 -5.67 8.15 4.49
CA ILE A 107 -6.95 7.95 5.15
C ILE A 107 -7.99 8.93 4.63
N LYS A 108 -9.10 8.40 4.11
CA LYS A 108 -10.26 9.17 3.68
C LYS A 108 -11.49 8.70 4.44
N ASP A 109 -12.15 9.62 5.16
CA ASP A 109 -13.33 9.34 5.97
C ASP A 109 -13.12 8.18 6.98
N GLY A 110 -11.90 8.06 7.53
CA GLY A 110 -11.51 7.01 8.49
C GLY A 110 -11.19 5.65 7.85
N ILE A 111 -11.14 5.58 6.52
CA ILE A 111 -10.85 4.37 5.74
C ILE A 111 -9.55 4.56 4.95
N VAL A 112 -8.75 3.51 4.86
CA VAL A 112 -7.55 3.49 4.00
C VAL A 112 -7.99 3.51 2.53
N ASP A 113 -7.66 4.59 1.82
CA ASP A 113 -7.94 4.78 0.38
C ASP A 113 -6.82 4.17 -0.47
N GLU A 114 -5.57 4.48 -0.14
CA GLU A 114 -4.37 3.96 -0.80
C GLU A 114 -3.19 3.90 0.18
N TYR A 115 -2.06 3.33 -0.26
CA TYR A 115 -0.80 3.40 0.47
C TYR A 115 0.37 3.50 -0.50
N ARG A 116 1.45 4.17 -0.09
CA ARG A 116 2.71 4.24 -0.86
C ARG A 116 3.90 4.50 0.05
N THR A 117 5.10 4.31 -0.48
CA THR A 117 6.34 4.65 0.20
C THR A 117 6.94 5.94 -0.30
N PHE A 118 7.69 6.60 0.57
CA PHE A 118 8.50 7.76 0.23
C PHE A 118 9.96 7.56 0.66
N PRO A 119 10.92 7.52 -0.29
CA PRO A 119 10.70 7.44 -1.74
C PRO A 119 9.94 6.16 -2.17
N ALA A 120 9.52 6.08 -3.44
CA ALA A 120 8.97 4.84 -3.96
C ALA A 120 10.04 3.72 -3.93
N ILE A 121 9.61 2.48 -3.72
CA ILE A 121 10.46 1.29 -3.87
C ILE A 121 10.37 0.85 -5.33
N ASP A 122 11.52 0.73 -6.00
CA ASP A 122 11.64 0.28 -7.40
C ASP A 122 11.81 -1.24 -7.50
#